data_AF-A0A923R6Y5-F1
#
_entry.id   AF-A0A923R6Y5-F1
#
_cell.length_a   1.000
_cell.length_b   1.000
_cell.length_c   1.000
_cell.angle_alpha   90.00
_cell.angle_beta   90.00
_cell.angle_gamma   90.00
#
_symmetry.space_group_name_H-M   'P 1'
#
loop_
_entity.id
_entity.type
_entity.pdbx_description
1 polymer ?
#
loop_
_entity_poly.entity_id
_entity_poly.type
_entity_poly.pdbx_seq_one_letter_code
_entity_poly.pdbx_strand_id
1 'polypeptide(L)'
;MNDQNASPRRPAARTLLVGNGKLARHLSHYLELKSAPYFHWKNARSIAHIPEPELAQATVIWILVSDQAISEVQLNIKKLAPHAVYFHSSAALSVPGVFTLHPLQTFGPRLYELSTYQNITFTAIKEEWTEVPQAGLELMKALANPLQTLANSDRTLYHAACTMTANFPIILWTEVFRMMDKKTGISSEAFLPLLR
;
A
#
# COMPACT_ATOMS: atom_id res chain seq x y z
N MET A 1 23.12 -42.95 3.55
CA MET A 1 23.44 -41.76 4.36
C MET A 1 22.35 -40.75 4.05
N ASN A 2 21.46 -40.53 5.02
CA ASN A 2 20.21 -39.79 4.86
C ASN A 2 20.47 -38.28 4.86
N ASP A 3 20.16 -37.60 3.76
CA ASP A 3 19.84 -36.17 3.78
C ASP A 3 18.35 -36.00 4.13
N GLN A 4 18.06 -36.13 5.42
CA GLN A 4 16.81 -35.66 6.02
C GLN A 4 17.13 -34.53 6.99
N ASN A 5 17.30 -33.32 6.46
CA ASN A 5 17.08 -32.09 7.22
C ASN A 5 16.83 -30.89 6.31
N ALA A 6 15.92 -31.04 5.34
CA ALA A 6 15.25 -29.88 4.79
C ALA A 6 14.18 -29.44 5.81
N SER A 7 14.50 -28.42 6.61
CA SER A 7 13.48 -27.67 7.35
C SER A 7 12.28 -27.42 6.43
N PRO A 8 11.03 -27.61 6.88
CA PRO A 8 9.88 -27.33 6.04
C PRO A 8 10.02 -25.88 5.55
N ARG A 9 10.10 -25.69 4.22
CA ARG A 9 10.03 -24.35 3.62
C ARG A 9 8.72 -23.76 4.10
N ARG A 10 8.79 -22.88 5.10
CA ARG A 10 7.62 -22.18 5.63
C ARG A 10 6.98 -21.47 4.44
N PRO A 11 5.65 -21.55 4.27
CA PRO A 11 5.00 -20.95 3.12
C PRO A 11 5.32 -19.44 3.11
N ALA A 12 5.73 -18.94 1.94
CA ALA A 12 5.89 -17.51 1.72
C ALA A 12 4.59 -16.79 2.08
N ALA A 13 4.69 -15.55 2.58
CA ALA A 13 3.51 -14.77 2.94
C ALA A 13 2.51 -14.73 1.77
N ARG A 14 1.28 -15.20 2.00
CA ARG A 14 0.18 -15.13 1.03
C ARG A 14 -0.68 -13.93 1.36
N THR A 15 -0.72 -12.97 0.44
CA THR A 15 -1.34 -11.67 0.68
C THR A 15 -2.76 -11.61 0.10
N LEU A 16 -3.73 -11.25 0.92
CA LEU A 16 -5.05 -10.86 0.49
C LEU A 16 -5.11 -9.33 0.40
N LEU A 17 -5.24 -8.79 -0.82
CA LEU A 17 -5.47 -7.36 -1.04
C LEU A 17 -6.96 -7.07 -1.03
N VAL A 18 -7.39 -6.07 -0.25
CA VAL A 18 -8.81 -5.68 -0.14
C VAL A 18 -9.00 -4.24 -0.59
N GLY A 19 -9.77 -4.04 -1.66
CA GLY A 19 -10.07 -2.73 -2.25
C GLY A 19 -9.73 -2.65 -3.73
N ASN A 20 -10.16 -1.59 -4.41
CA ASN A 20 -9.99 -1.45 -5.88
C ASN A 20 -9.46 -0.06 -6.29
N GLY A 21 -8.82 0.65 -5.36
CA GLY A 21 -8.20 1.94 -5.62
C GLY A 21 -6.99 1.84 -6.57
N LYS A 22 -6.37 2.99 -6.88
CA LYS A 22 -5.11 3.02 -7.66
C LYS A 22 -4.02 2.21 -6.95
N LEU A 23 -3.82 2.44 -5.66
CA LEU A 23 -2.83 1.71 -4.86
C LEU A 23 -3.05 0.18 -4.91
N ALA A 24 -4.29 -0.30 -4.73
CA ALA A 24 -4.60 -1.73 -4.80
C ALA A 24 -4.23 -2.36 -6.15
N ARG A 25 -4.50 -1.65 -7.25
CA ARG A 25 -4.13 -2.10 -8.61
C ARG A 25 -2.61 -2.12 -8.82
N HIS A 26 -1.91 -1.12 -8.28
CA HIS A 26 -0.45 -1.07 -8.36
C HIS A 26 0.21 -2.15 -7.51
N LEU A 27 -0.30 -2.42 -6.31
CA LEU A 27 0.25 -3.46 -5.45
C LEU A 27 -0.06 -4.88 -5.95
N SER A 28 -1.24 -5.12 -6.54
CA SER A 28 -1.52 -6.41 -7.16
C SER A 28 -0.58 -6.69 -8.33
N HIS A 29 -0.38 -5.69 -9.20
CA HIS A 29 0.58 -5.79 -10.30
C HIS A 29 2.03 -5.96 -9.80
N TYR A 30 2.41 -5.26 -8.73
CA TYR A 30 3.74 -5.41 -8.17
C TYR A 30 3.98 -6.82 -7.61
N LEU A 31 3.01 -7.39 -6.89
CA LEU A 31 3.09 -8.77 -6.39
C LEU A 31 3.15 -9.78 -7.54
N GLU A 32 2.43 -9.56 -8.63
CA GLU A 32 2.51 -10.36 -9.86
C GLU A 32 3.93 -10.32 -10.46
N LEU A 33 4.53 -9.14 -10.64
CA LEU A 33 5.90 -8.99 -11.14
C LEU A 33 6.94 -9.68 -10.23
N LYS A 34 6.68 -9.71 -8.92
CA LYS A 34 7.51 -10.38 -7.92
C LYS A 34 7.26 -11.89 -7.85
N SER A 35 6.27 -12.41 -8.58
CA SER A 35 5.77 -13.79 -8.43
C SER A 35 5.42 -14.14 -6.98
N ALA A 36 4.97 -13.14 -6.21
CA ALA A 36 4.55 -13.31 -4.82
C ALA A 36 3.09 -13.78 -4.78
N PRO A 37 2.73 -14.77 -3.95
CA PRO A 37 1.39 -15.31 -3.91
C PRO A 37 0.40 -14.30 -3.31
N TYR A 38 -0.64 -13.95 -4.07
CA TYR A 38 -1.67 -13.03 -3.61
C TYR A 38 -3.07 -13.39 -4.14
N PHE A 39 -4.09 -12.89 -3.46
CA PHE A 39 -5.46 -12.82 -3.95
C PHE A 39 -5.97 -11.38 -3.84
N HIS A 40 -6.66 -10.89 -4.86
CA HIS A 40 -7.14 -9.51 -4.90
C HIS A 40 -8.67 -9.45 -4.85
N TRP A 41 -9.19 -9.07 -3.69
CA TRP A 41 -10.61 -8.82 -3.49
C TRP A 41 -10.96 -7.35 -3.72
N LYS A 42 -11.60 -7.06 -4.85
CA LYS A 42 -11.88 -5.68 -5.29
C LYS A 42 -13.03 -5.01 -4.54
N ASN A 43 -13.99 -5.77 -4.01
CA ASN A 43 -15.21 -5.21 -3.42
C ASN A 43 -15.23 -5.30 -1.90
N ALA A 44 -14.70 -4.28 -1.23
CA ALA A 44 -14.65 -4.21 0.23
C ALA A 44 -16.03 -4.18 0.93
N ARG A 45 -17.14 -3.98 0.22
CA ARG A 45 -18.50 -4.07 0.79
C ARG A 45 -19.02 -5.50 0.90
N SER A 46 -18.37 -6.44 0.23
CA SER A 46 -18.79 -7.85 0.16
C SER A 46 -17.75 -8.79 0.76
N ILE A 47 -17.08 -8.40 1.85
CA ILE A 47 -16.05 -9.22 2.53
C ILE A 47 -16.54 -10.64 2.87
N ALA A 48 -17.82 -10.79 3.22
CA ALA A 48 -18.42 -12.09 3.52
C ALA A 48 -18.43 -13.07 2.32
N HIS A 49 -18.21 -12.58 1.10
CA HIS A 49 -18.17 -13.38 -0.13
C HIS A 49 -16.74 -13.71 -0.58
N ILE A 50 -15.71 -13.32 0.18
CA ILE A 50 -14.34 -13.77 -0.10
C ILE A 50 -14.32 -15.30 0.03
N PRO A 51 -13.80 -16.05 -0.95
CA PRO A 51 -13.75 -17.50 -0.86
C PRO A 51 -13.02 -17.97 0.39
N GLU A 52 -13.58 -18.95 1.10
CA GLU A 52 -13.02 -19.50 2.33
C GLU A 52 -11.55 -19.96 2.17
N PRO A 53 -11.14 -20.62 1.07
CA PRO A 53 -9.75 -21.03 0.91
C PRO A 53 -8.77 -19.84 0.84
N GLU A 54 -9.22 -18.70 0.31
CA GLU A 54 -8.40 -17.49 0.24
C GLU A 54 -8.29 -16.83 1.62
N LEU A 55 -9.34 -16.86 2.44
CA LEU A 55 -9.31 -16.38 3.81
C LEU A 55 -8.46 -17.28 4.71
N ALA A 56 -8.59 -18.61 4.60
CA ALA A 56 -7.88 -19.58 5.43
C ALA A 56 -6.38 -19.62 5.16
N GLN A 57 -5.96 -19.28 3.94
CA GLN A 57 -4.54 -19.29 3.54
C GLN A 57 -3.88 -17.91 3.62
N ALA A 58 -4.66 -16.83 3.78
CA ALA A 58 -4.12 -15.48 3.86
C ALA A 58 -3.39 -15.27 5.19
N THR A 59 -2.06 -15.29 5.15
CA THR A 59 -1.24 -14.92 6.31
C THR A 59 -1.16 -13.42 6.52
N VAL A 60 -1.42 -12.65 5.45
CA VAL A 60 -1.38 -11.19 5.41
C VAL A 60 -2.63 -10.68 4.72
N ILE A 61 -3.26 -9.67 5.31
CA ILE A 61 -4.41 -8.96 4.73
C ILE A 61 -4.05 -7.48 4.63
N TRP A 62 -3.97 -6.95 3.42
CA TRP A 62 -3.69 -5.54 3.17
C TRP A 62 -4.95 -4.80 2.78
N ILE A 63 -5.44 -3.95 3.67
CA ILE A 63 -6.65 -3.16 3.55
C ILE A 63 -6.32 -1.86 2.81
N LEU A 64 -6.76 -1.78 1.56
CA LEU A 64 -6.45 -0.73 0.57
C LEU A 64 -7.73 -0.01 0.13
N VAL A 65 -8.47 0.46 1.11
CA VAL A 65 -9.70 1.25 0.97
C VAL A 65 -9.48 2.69 1.42
N SER A 66 -10.50 3.54 1.36
CA SER A 66 -10.42 4.88 1.92
C SER A 66 -10.23 4.84 3.43
N ASP A 67 -9.57 5.85 3.98
CA ASP A 67 -9.31 6.04 5.39
C ASP A 67 -10.55 5.81 6.28
N GLN A 68 -11.71 6.34 5.88
CA GLN A 68 -12.95 6.19 6.65
C GLN A 68 -13.47 4.75 6.71
N ALA A 69 -13.08 3.90 5.76
CA ALA A 69 -13.57 2.53 5.64
C ALA A 69 -12.62 1.48 6.27
N ILE A 70 -11.37 1.85 6.62
CA ILE A 70 -10.36 0.88 7.09
C ILE A 70 -10.85 0.14 8.34
N SER A 71 -11.33 0.87 9.35
CA SER A 71 -11.76 0.27 10.63
C SER A 71 -12.95 -0.68 10.45
N GLU A 72 -13.96 -0.29 9.66
CA GLU A 72 -15.13 -1.15 9.39
C GLU A 72 -14.74 -2.41 8.63
N VAL A 73 -13.93 -2.26 7.56
CA VAL A 73 -13.45 -3.39 6.76
C VAL A 73 -12.64 -4.33 7.63
N GLN A 74 -11.74 -3.81 8.46
CA GLN A 74 -10.93 -4.61 9.37
C GLN A 74 -11.79 -5.43 10.34
N LEU A 75 -12.76 -4.81 11.02
CA LEU A 75 -13.62 -5.50 11.97
C LEU A 75 -14.38 -6.66 11.32
N ASN A 76 -14.83 -6.47 10.07
CA ASN A 76 -15.57 -7.50 9.34
C ASN A 76 -14.67 -8.64 8.89
N ILE A 77 -13.49 -8.35 8.33
CA ILE A 77 -12.58 -9.40 7.87
C ILE A 77 -11.91 -10.15 9.04
N LYS A 78 -11.67 -9.47 10.16
CA LYS A 78 -11.07 -10.07 11.37
C LYS A 78 -11.94 -11.17 11.98
N LYS A 79 -13.26 -11.11 11.80
CA LYS A 79 -14.18 -12.19 12.18
C LYS A 79 -13.97 -13.46 11.34
N LEU A 80 -13.53 -13.30 10.09
CA LEU A 80 -13.38 -14.39 9.13
C LEU A 80 -11.95 -14.96 9.10
N ALA A 81 -10.94 -14.10 9.28
CA ALA A 81 -9.53 -14.46 9.22
C ALA A 81 -8.73 -13.94 10.44
N PRO A 82 -9.12 -14.29 11.68
CA PRO A 82 -8.51 -13.72 12.90
C PRO A 82 -7.00 -14.03 13.06
N HIS A 83 -6.49 -15.01 12.32
CA HIS A 83 -5.09 -15.44 12.34
C HIS A 83 -4.16 -14.57 11.49
N ALA A 84 -4.70 -13.77 10.57
CA ALA A 84 -3.90 -13.01 9.62
C ALA A 84 -3.29 -11.74 10.25
N VAL A 85 -2.18 -11.27 9.66
CA VAL A 85 -1.61 -9.97 9.97
C VAL A 85 -2.25 -8.90 9.10
N TYR A 86 -2.70 -7.80 9.69
CA TYR A 86 -3.44 -6.76 8.99
C TYR A 86 -2.58 -5.54 8.72
N PHE A 87 -2.55 -5.07 7.48
CA PHE A 87 -1.90 -3.83 7.08
C PHE A 87 -2.90 -2.83 6.49
N HIS A 88 -2.59 -1.54 6.62
CA HIS A 88 -3.23 -0.49 5.83
C HIS A 88 -2.18 0.53 5.35
N SER A 89 -2.56 1.39 4.40
CA SER A 89 -1.64 2.37 3.80
C SER A 89 -2.12 3.81 3.99
N SER A 90 -2.66 4.12 5.17
CA SER A 90 -2.93 5.51 5.56
C SER A 90 -1.76 6.00 6.41
N ALA A 91 -1.18 7.13 6.05
CA ALA A 91 -0.13 7.79 6.83
C ALA A 91 -0.67 8.47 8.10
N ALA A 92 -1.96 8.81 8.12
CA ALA A 92 -2.56 9.63 9.18
C ALA A 92 -3.30 8.81 10.25
N LEU A 93 -3.82 7.64 9.90
CA LEU A 93 -4.65 6.85 10.79
C LEU A 93 -3.85 5.85 11.62
N SER A 94 -4.20 5.73 12.90
CA SER A 94 -3.84 4.58 13.73
C SER A 94 -5.08 3.73 13.98
N VAL A 95 -5.00 2.44 13.66
CA VAL A 95 -6.11 1.48 13.81
C VAL A 95 -5.63 0.32 14.67
N PRO A 96 -6.24 0.07 15.85
CA PRO A 96 -5.79 -0.99 16.75
C PRO A 96 -5.72 -2.37 16.08
N GLY A 97 -4.55 -3.00 16.17
CA GLY A 97 -4.30 -4.33 15.59
C GLY A 97 -4.18 -4.34 14.07
N VAL A 98 -3.89 -3.19 13.45
CA VAL A 98 -3.56 -3.06 12.03
C VAL A 98 -2.29 -2.23 11.91
N PHE A 99 -1.31 -2.74 11.17
CA PHE A 99 -0.01 -2.11 11.02
C PHE A 99 -0.01 -1.13 9.85
N THR A 100 0.60 0.03 10.05
CA THR A 100 0.77 1.00 8.96
C THR A 100 1.92 0.60 8.05
N LEU A 101 1.65 0.54 6.75
CA LEU A 101 2.65 0.38 5.70
C LEU A 101 2.31 1.32 4.55
N HIS A 102 2.83 2.55 4.62
CA HIS A 102 2.53 3.63 3.69
C HIS A 102 3.62 3.74 2.59
N PRO A 103 3.31 3.51 1.32
CA PRO A 103 4.25 3.77 0.23
C PRO A 103 4.43 5.27 0.01
N LEU A 104 5.68 5.76 0.03
CA LEU A 104 6.02 7.15 -0.27
C LEU A 104 6.04 7.38 -1.80
N GLN A 105 4.87 7.28 -2.43
CA GLN A 105 4.71 7.39 -3.87
C GLN A 105 3.29 7.85 -4.23
N THR A 106 3.17 8.58 -5.34
CA THR A 106 1.88 8.87 -5.97
C THR A 106 1.54 7.78 -6.97
N PHE A 107 0.28 7.33 -7.01
CA PHE A 107 -0.15 6.26 -7.92
C PHE A 107 -1.08 6.80 -9.01
N GLY A 108 -0.69 6.58 -10.26
CA GLY A 108 -1.39 7.03 -11.46
C GLY A 108 -2.36 5.98 -12.03
N PRO A 109 -2.86 6.21 -13.26
CA PRO A 109 -3.58 5.18 -14.01
C PRO A 109 -2.66 4.19 -14.73
N ARG A 110 -1.40 4.58 -14.99
CA ARG A 110 -0.39 3.73 -15.65
C ARG A 110 0.36 2.93 -14.59
N LEU A 111 0.41 1.62 -14.78
CA LEU A 111 1.21 0.71 -13.97
C LEU A 111 2.71 0.96 -14.22
N TYR A 112 3.54 0.62 -13.23
CA TYR A 112 4.98 0.85 -13.31
C TYR A 112 5.74 -0.42 -13.70
N GLU A 113 6.98 -0.23 -14.15
CA GLU A 113 7.93 -1.33 -14.27
C GLU A 113 8.40 -1.79 -12.88
N LEU A 114 8.91 -3.02 -12.80
CA LEU A 114 9.37 -3.63 -11.56
C LEU A 114 10.38 -2.75 -10.79
N SER A 115 11.36 -2.19 -11.51
CA SER A 115 12.42 -1.36 -10.91
C SER A 115 11.87 -0.11 -10.21
N THR A 116 10.83 0.52 -10.78
CA THR A 116 10.16 1.65 -10.14
C THR A 116 9.49 1.22 -8.84
N TYR A 117 8.78 0.09 -8.83
CA TYR A 117 8.16 -0.41 -7.60
C TYR A 117 9.18 -0.74 -6.53
N GLN A 118 10.29 -1.41 -6.87
CA GLN A 118 11.33 -1.80 -5.91
C GLN A 118 11.98 -0.59 -5.23
N ASN A 119 12.04 0.56 -5.90
CA ASN A 119 12.60 1.79 -5.37
C ASN A 119 11.61 2.61 -4.52
N ILE A 120 10.34 2.19 -4.40
CA ILE A 120 9.39 2.86 -3.51
C ILE A 120 9.79 2.59 -2.07
N THR A 121 10.09 3.65 -1.33
CA THR A 121 10.25 3.57 0.13
C THR A 121 8.90 3.40 0.79
N PHE A 122 8.77 2.40 1.64
CA PHE A 122 7.66 2.28 2.58
C PHE A 122 7.99 2.95 3.90
N THR A 123 7.01 3.59 4.51
CA THR A 123 7.06 4.13 5.86
C THR A 123 6.12 3.32 6.75
N ALA A 124 6.64 2.80 7.85
CA ALA A 124 5.89 2.16 8.92
C ALA A 124 5.90 3.04 10.18
N ILE A 125 4.96 2.80 11.09
CA ILE A 125 5.02 3.40 12.44
C ILE A 125 5.87 2.55 13.34
N LYS A 126 6.88 3.16 13.96
CA LYS A 126 7.91 2.48 14.76
C LYS A 126 7.30 1.63 15.88
N GLU A 127 6.35 2.20 16.61
CA GLU A 127 5.68 1.57 17.74
C GLU A 127 4.86 0.36 17.29
N GLU A 128 4.13 0.47 16.17
CA GLU A 128 3.40 -0.64 15.58
C GLU A 128 4.38 -1.71 15.06
N TRP A 129 5.46 -1.29 14.41
CA TRP A 129 6.38 -2.19 13.73
C TRP A 129 7.26 -3.02 14.67
N THR A 130 7.42 -2.58 15.92
CA THR A 130 8.21 -3.29 16.94
C THR A 130 7.59 -4.65 17.27
N GLU A 131 6.27 -4.78 17.13
CA GLU A 131 5.51 -6.01 17.46
C GLU A 131 4.95 -6.71 16.22
N VAL A 132 5.45 -6.39 15.02
CA VAL A 132 4.92 -6.96 13.78
C VAL A 132 5.15 -8.48 13.75
N PRO A 133 4.10 -9.30 13.52
CA PRO A 133 4.26 -10.75 13.46
C PRO A 133 5.11 -11.20 12.27
N GLN A 134 5.65 -12.43 12.35
CA GLN A 134 6.58 -12.97 11.35
C GLN A 134 6.06 -12.86 9.91
N ALA A 135 4.77 -13.11 9.66
CA ALA A 135 4.18 -13.01 8.33
C ALA A 135 4.31 -11.59 7.72
N GLY A 136 4.27 -10.55 8.54
CA GLY A 136 4.54 -9.17 8.11
C GLY A 136 6.00 -8.93 7.76
N LEU A 137 6.94 -9.52 8.50
CA LEU A 137 8.36 -9.48 8.16
C LEU A 137 8.66 -10.21 6.84
N GLU A 138 8.01 -11.35 6.61
CA GLU A 138 8.14 -12.11 5.37
C GLU A 138 7.56 -11.35 4.17
N LEU A 139 6.45 -10.62 4.34
CA LEU A 139 5.96 -9.69 3.31
C LEU A 139 7.04 -8.69 2.92
N MET A 140 7.65 -8.01 3.90
CA MET A 140 8.67 -7.00 3.59
C MET A 140 9.92 -7.58 2.95
N LYS A 141 10.35 -8.78 3.36
CA LYS A 141 11.44 -9.50 2.69
C LYS A 141 11.09 -9.85 1.25
N ALA A 142 9.87 -10.31 0.99
CA ALA A 142 9.41 -10.65 -0.35
C ALA A 142 9.38 -9.41 -1.26
N LEU A 143 8.86 -8.28 -0.76
CA LEU A 143 8.85 -7.01 -1.47
C LEU A 143 10.29 -6.50 -1.71
N ALA A 144 11.15 -6.59 -0.69
CA ALA A 144 12.53 -6.09 -0.70
C ALA A 144 12.64 -4.57 -0.99
N ASN A 145 11.59 -3.83 -0.63
CA ASN A 145 11.57 -2.38 -0.71
C ASN A 145 12.33 -1.74 0.46
N PRO A 146 12.88 -0.51 0.28
CA PRO A 146 13.34 0.30 1.41
C PRO A 146 12.21 0.50 2.42
N LEU A 147 12.52 0.34 3.71
CA LEU A 147 11.58 0.56 4.81
C LEU A 147 12.17 1.59 5.76
N GLN A 148 11.38 2.60 6.09
CA GLN A 148 11.67 3.57 7.13
C GLN A 148 10.61 3.52 8.22
N THR A 149 10.98 3.92 9.43
CA THR A 149 10.05 4.01 10.56
C THR A 149 9.85 5.44 10.99
N LEU A 150 8.61 5.80 11.31
CA LEU A 150 8.18 7.09 11.82
C LEU A 150 7.62 6.92 13.23
N ALA A 151 7.87 7.86 14.15
CA ALA A 151 7.21 7.85 15.45
C ALA A 151 5.71 8.13 15.29
N ASN A 152 4.88 7.48 16.09
CA ASN A 152 3.42 7.65 16.02
C ASN A 152 2.99 9.11 16.24
N SER A 153 3.73 9.87 17.05
CA SER A 153 3.51 11.31 17.28
C SER A 153 3.63 12.17 16.02
N ASP A 154 4.39 11.71 15.03
CA ASP A 154 4.78 12.52 13.87
C ASP A 154 3.89 12.29 12.65
N ARG A 155 2.87 11.43 12.76
CA ARG A 155 1.93 11.10 11.67
C ARG A 155 1.34 12.33 10.99
N THR A 156 0.87 13.30 11.78
CA THR A 156 0.26 14.53 11.26
C THR A 156 1.25 15.34 10.44
N LEU A 157 2.46 15.55 10.97
CA LEU A 157 3.51 16.28 10.27
C LEU A 157 3.94 15.56 8.99
N TYR A 158 4.14 14.24 9.07
CA TYR A 158 4.52 13.40 7.93
C TYR A 158 3.45 13.42 6.83
N HIS A 159 2.17 13.27 7.18
CA HIS A 159 1.07 13.31 6.21
C HIS A 159 0.93 14.70 5.56
N ALA A 160 1.10 15.77 6.35
CA ALA A 160 1.14 17.13 5.82
C ALA A 160 2.29 17.30 4.83
N ALA A 161 3.50 16.83 5.17
CA ALA A 161 4.66 16.86 4.28
C ALA A 161 4.40 16.07 2.98
N CYS A 162 3.87 14.85 3.07
CA CYS A 162 3.50 14.05 1.89
C CYS A 162 2.50 14.78 0.99
N THR A 163 1.48 15.40 1.59
CA THR A 163 0.47 16.18 0.87
C THR A 163 1.11 17.40 0.18
N MET A 164 1.98 18.12 0.88
CA MET A 164 2.69 19.27 0.34
C MET A 164 3.63 18.89 -0.81
N THR A 165 4.31 17.75 -0.73
CA THR A 165 5.21 17.28 -1.78
C THR A 165 4.46 16.76 -3.00
N ALA A 166 3.38 16.00 -2.79
CA ALA A 166 2.68 15.30 -3.87
C ALA A 166 1.54 16.12 -4.51
N ASN A 167 0.72 16.80 -3.70
CA ASN A 167 -0.54 17.36 -4.18
C ASN A 167 -0.42 18.86 -4.51
N PHE A 168 0.33 19.62 -3.71
CA PHE A 168 0.37 21.08 -3.86
C PHE A 168 1.01 21.53 -5.18
N PRO A 169 2.16 20.97 -5.63
CA PRO A 169 2.73 21.31 -6.93
C PRO A 169 1.76 21.04 -8.09
N ILE A 170 1.04 19.91 -8.02
CA ILE A 170 0.06 19.53 -9.04
C ILE A 170 -1.08 20.55 -9.11
N ILE A 171 -1.62 20.98 -7.96
CA ILE A 171 -2.66 22.02 -7.91
C ILE A 171 -2.13 23.32 -8.52
N LEU A 172 -0.93 23.75 -8.12
CA LEU A 172 -0.32 24.98 -8.60
C LEU A 172 -0.12 24.96 -10.12
N TRP A 173 0.48 23.88 -10.66
CA TRP A 173 0.71 23.74 -12.10
C TRP A 173 -0.60 23.68 -12.88
N THR A 174 -1.58 22.90 -12.40
CA THR A 174 -2.89 22.80 -13.04
C THR A 174 -3.56 24.17 -13.13
N GLU A 175 -3.48 24.97 -12.06
CA GLU A 175 -4.08 26.31 -12.04
C GLU A 175 -3.32 27.28 -12.96
N VAL A 176 -1.99 27.26 -12.96
CA VAL A 176 -1.18 28.07 -13.89
C VAL A 176 -1.52 27.72 -15.34
N PHE A 177 -1.58 26.44 -15.69
CA PHE A 177 -1.90 26.00 -17.05
C PHE A 177 -3.28 26.46 -17.47
N ARG A 178 -4.28 26.28 -16.60
CA ARG A 178 -5.65 26.73 -16.84
C ARG A 178 -5.74 28.25 -17.01
N MET A 179 -5.03 29.01 -16.20
CA MET A 179 -5.01 30.48 -16.28
C MET A 179 -4.36 30.98 -17.57
N MET A 180 -3.23 30.39 -17.95
CA MET A 180 -2.47 30.80 -19.14
C MET A 180 -3.21 30.42 -20.42
N ASP A 181 -3.72 29.19 -20.51
CA ASP A 181 -4.54 28.76 -21.66
C ASP A 181 -5.74 29.70 -21.85
N LYS A 182 -6.49 29.99 -20.78
CA LYS A 182 -7.65 30.89 -20.84
C LYS A 182 -7.30 32.34 -21.20
N LYS A 183 -6.16 32.87 -20.72
CA LYS A 183 -5.81 34.29 -20.89
C LYS A 183 -4.99 34.58 -22.14
N THR A 184 -4.15 33.65 -22.57
CA THR A 184 -3.18 33.87 -23.64
C THR A 184 -3.29 32.87 -24.79
N GLY A 185 -4.05 31.78 -24.64
CA GLY A 185 -4.14 30.69 -25.62
C GLY A 185 -2.88 29.84 -25.73
N ILE A 186 -1.93 29.98 -24.79
CA ILE A 186 -0.72 29.15 -24.76
C ILE A 186 -1.08 27.79 -24.15
N SER A 187 -0.87 26.72 -24.92
CA SER A 187 -1.10 25.34 -24.48
C SER A 187 -0.28 25.01 -23.23
N SER A 188 -0.88 24.22 -22.32
CA SER A 188 -0.21 23.66 -21.14
C SER A 188 1.09 22.90 -21.47
N GLU A 189 1.18 22.31 -22.67
CA GLU A 189 2.34 21.56 -23.13
C GLU A 189 3.60 22.44 -23.23
N ALA A 190 3.44 23.72 -23.56
CA ALA A 190 4.54 24.67 -23.67
C ALA A 190 5.22 24.96 -22.31
N PHE A 191 4.53 24.68 -21.20
CA PHE A 191 5.05 24.86 -19.85
C PHE A 191 5.74 23.61 -19.29
N LEU A 192 5.56 22.43 -19.91
CA LEU A 192 6.15 21.18 -19.43
C LEU A 192 7.69 21.25 -19.27
N PRO A 193 8.46 21.91 -20.15
CA PRO A 193 9.90 22.06 -19.97
C PRO A 193 10.32 22.85 -18.72
N LEU A 194 9.40 23.59 -18.09
CA LEU A 194 9.67 24.35 -16.86
C LEU A 194 9.47 23.51 -15.59
N LEU A 195 8.82 22.36 -15.70
CA LEU A 195 8.62 21.44 -14.58
C LEU A 195 9.92 20.65 -14.34
N ARG A 196 10.34 20.56 -13.08
CA ARG A 196 11.52 19.82 -12.64
C ARG A 196 11.15 18.73 -11.65
#